data_AF-A0A7R7W1D6-F1
#
_entry.id   AF-A0A7R7W1D6-F1
#
_cell.length_a   1.000
_cell.length_b   1.000
_cell.length_c   1.000
_cell.angle_alpha   90.00
_cell.angle_beta   90.00
_cell.angle_gamma   90.00
#
_symmetry.space_group_name_H-M   'P 1'
#
loop_
_entity.id
_entity.type
_entity.pdbx_description
1 polymer ?
#
loop_
_entity_poly.entity_id
_entity_poly.type
_entity_poly.pdbx_seq_one_letter_code
_entity_poly.pdbx_strand_id
1 'polypeptide(L)'
;MKVTAREVARFTFYWLLGAKRMLPIPDFLIAVARSARCLSTLQSGTIIDYCCGLVIDNETNTFRLAHPTVREYLESAEIYRDKEACYSMALRCLGAYLGEDCGENGFLKYATNYWPSHVEDLGCAPQRA
;
A
#
# COMPACT_ATOMS: atom_id res chain seq x y z
N MET A 1 5.04 -12.98 14.94
CA MET A 1 4.75 -13.37 13.54
C MET A 1 5.97 -13.04 12.70
N LYS A 2 6.53 -14.01 11.96
CA LYS A 2 7.57 -13.70 10.96
C LYS A 2 6.85 -13.08 9.76
N VAL A 3 7.14 -11.82 9.47
CA VAL A 3 6.65 -11.19 8.24
C VAL A 3 7.25 -11.92 7.05
N THR A 4 6.39 -12.37 6.15
CA THR A 4 6.80 -13.11 4.97
C THR A 4 6.99 -12.16 3.79
N ALA A 5 7.94 -12.44 2.90
CA ALA A 5 8.13 -11.70 1.65
C ALA A 5 6.81 -11.57 0.85
N ARG A 6 5.97 -12.60 0.93
CA ARG A 6 4.62 -12.63 0.35
C ARG A 6 3.71 -11.53 0.90
N GLU A 7 3.69 -11.29 2.21
CA GLU A 7 2.85 -10.24 2.82
C GLU A 7 3.32 -8.85 2.39
N VAL A 8 4.64 -8.61 2.38
CA VAL A 8 5.21 -7.34 1.92
C VAL A 8 4.86 -7.10 0.45
N ALA A 9 5.01 -8.10 -0.41
CA ALA A 9 4.62 -8.01 -1.82
C ALA A 9 3.11 -7.75 -1.98
N ARG A 10 2.27 -8.47 -1.23
CA ARG A 10 0.81 -8.30 -1.27
C ARG A 10 0.40 -6.87 -0.91
N PHE A 11 0.94 -6.33 0.19
CA PHE A 11 0.63 -4.96 0.59
C PHE A 11 1.25 -3.92 -0.33
N THR A 12 2.40 -4.21 -0.94
CA THR A 12 2.96 -3.37 -2.01
C THR A 12 1.95 -3.22 -3.15
N PHE A 13 1.37 -4.32 -3.62
CA PHE A 13 0.36 -4.27 -4.68
C PHE A 13 -0.92 -3.56 -4.23
N TYR A 14 -1.40 -3.79 -3.00
CA TYR A 14 -2.56 -3.05 -2.47
C TYR A 14 -2.34 -1.55 -2.51
N TRP A 15 -1.19 -1.07 -2.05
CA TRP A 15 -0.87 0.35 -2.04
C TRP A 15 -0.66 0.93 -3.46
N LEU A 16 -0.10 0.17 -4.41
CA LEU A 16 0.06 0.62 -5.81
C LEU A 16 -1.26 0.71 -6.58
N LEU A 17 -2.25 -0.09 -6.19
CA LEU A 17 -3.58 -0.10 -6.83
C LEU A 17 -4.56 0.85 -6.15
N GLY A 18 -4.53 0.92 -4.82
CA GLY A 18 -5.55 1.58 -4.01
C GLY A 18 -5.17 2.94 -3.44
N ALA A 19 -3.90 3.36 -3.49
CA ALA A 19 -3.53 4.68 -3.01
C ALA A 19 -4.21 5.79 -3.83
N LYS A 20 -4.79 6.78 -3.16
CA LYS A 20 -5.46 7.94 -3.76
C LYS A 20 -4.49 8.94 -4.39
N ARG A 21 -3.20 8.81 -4.08
CA ARG A 21 -2.10 9.58 -4.65
C ARG A 21 -0.85 8.70 -4.67
N MET A 22 0.05 8.94 -5.63
CA MET A 22 1.38 8.38 -5.56
C MET A 22 2.10 8.86 -4.29
N LEU A 23 2.68 7.90 -3.58
CA LEU A 23 3.47 8.12 -2.38
C LEU A 23 4.96 8.16 -2.76
N PRO A 24 5.73 9.13 -2.23
CA PRO A 24 7.18 9.06 -2.26
C PRO A 24 7.67 7.74 -1.65
N ILE A 25 8.78 7.20 -2.16
CA ILE A 25 9.37 5.93 -1.69
C ILE A 25 9.45 5.84 -0.16
N PRO A 26 9.93 6.85 0.59
CA PRO A 26 9.98 6.77 2.06
C PRO A 26 8.60 6.56 2.71
N ASP A 27 7.58 7.28 2.24
CA ASP A 27 6.22 7.18 2.76
C ASP A 27 5.57 5.86 2.36
N PHE A 28 5.85 5.38 1.15
CA PHE A 28 5.37 4.11 0.64
C PHE A 28 5.96 2.93 1.43
N LEU A 29 7.26 2.97 1.72
CA LEU A 29 7.93 1.94 2.53
C LEU A 29 7.33 1.86 3.94
N ILE A 30 7.03 3.01 4.55
CA ILE A 30 6.33 3.08 5.85
C ILE A 30 4.94 2.45 5.75
N ALA A 31 4.16 2.83 4.74
CA ALA A 31 2.82 2.32 4.51
C ALA A 31 2.80 0.78 4.40
N VAL A 32 3.68 0.23 3.56
CA VAL A 32 3.80 -1.22 3.35
C VAL A 32 4.33 -1.93 4.59
N ALA A 33 5.38 -1.41 5.23
CA ALA A 33 5.95 -2.01 6.43
C ALA A 33 4.89 -2.16 7.53
N ARG A 34 4.10 -1.12 7.76
CA ARG A 34 3.02 -1.13 8.76
C ARG A 34 1.89 -2.07 8.38
N SER A 35 1.45 -2.08 7.12
CA SER A 35 0.45 -3.04 6.64
C SER A 35 0.90 -4.48 6.83
N ALA A 36 2.15 -4.78 6.50
CA ALA A 36 2.76 -6.10 6.64
C ALA A 36 3.17 -6.44 8.09
N ARG A 37 2.99 -5.50 9.05
CA ARG A 37 3.45 -5.62 10.45
C ARG A 37 4.95 -5.93 10.55
N CYS A 38 5.74 -5.36 9.63
CA CYS A 38 7.18 -5.48 9.56
C CYS A 38 7.83 -4.59 10.63
N LEU A 39 8.58 -5.22 11.54
CA LEU A 39 9.30 -4.53 12.61
C LEU A 39 10.61 -3.91 12.12
N SER A 40 11.13 -4.37 10.98
CA SER A 40 12.36 -3.84 10.38
C SER A 40 12.06 -2.79 9.31
N THR A 41 12.97 -1.85 9.15
CA THR A 41 12.94 -0.85 8.08
C THR A 41 13.03 -1.53 6.72
N LEU A 42 12.01 -1.35 5.88
CA LEU A 42 12.05 -1.81 4.49
C LEU A 42 12.93 -0.90 3.65
N GLN A 43 13.69 -1.49 2.73
CA GLN A 43 14.49 -0.77 1.74
C GLN A 43 13.85 -0.97 0.35
N SER A 44 14.14 -0.06 -0.58
CA SER A 44 13.59 -0.15 -1.94
C SER A 44 13.96 -1.44 -2.65
N GLY A 45 15.22 -1.87 -2.54
CA GLY A 45 15.67 -3.15 -3.11
C GLY A 45 14.85 -4.33 -2.60
N THR A 46 14.51 -4.34 -1.31
CA THR A 46 13.69 -5.40 -0.70
C THR A 46 12.28 -5.48 -1.30
N ILE A 47 11.65 -4.33 -1.58
CA ILE A 47 10.34 -4.30 -2.26
C ILE A 47 10.46 -4.89 -3.66
N ILE A 48 11.46 -4.45 -4.43
CA ILE A 48 11.70 -4.88 -5.82
C ILE A 48 11.94 -6.39 -5.87
N ASP A 49 12.79 -6.90 -4.97
CA ASP A 49 13.10 -8.33 -4.85
C ASP A 49 11.86 -9.15 -4.47
N TYR A 50 11.12 -8.72 -3.45
CA TYR A 50 9.92 -9.44 -3.01
C TYR A 50 8.78 -9.40 -4.02
N CYS A 51 8.73 -8.37 -4.86
CA CYS A 51 7.77 -8.26 -5.96
C CYS A 51 8.28 -8.88 -7.26
N CYS A 52 9.41 -9.60 -7.23
CA CYS A 52 9.99 -10.29 -8.40
C CYS A 52 10.21 -9.36 -9.62
N GLY A 53 10.57 -8.09 -9.40
CA GLY A 53 10.76 -7.12 -10.47
C GLY A 53 9.47 -6.59 -11.12
N LEU A 54 8.29 -6.93 -10.59
CA LEU A 54 7.00 -6.37 -11.04
C LEU A 54 6.78 -4.93 -10.60
N VAL A 55 7.63 -4.44 -9.69
CA VAL A 55 7.65 -3.07 -9.19
C VAL A 55 9.02 -2.49 -9.47
N ILE A 56 9.05 -1.26 -9.98
CA ILE A 56 10.26 -0.49 -10.25
C ILE A 56 10.18 0.85 -9.56
N ASP A 57 11.33 1.39 -9.18
CA ASP A 57 11.44 2.81 -8.88
C ASP A 57 11.39 3.61 -10.19
N ASN A 58 11.02 4.87 -10.06
CA ASN A 58 11.09 5.82 -11.16
C ASN A 58 11.93 7.04 -10.76
N GLU A 59 12.25 7.85 -11.75
CA GLU A 59 13.05 9.08 -11.57
C GLU A 59 12.36 10.10 -10.64
N THR A 60 11.07 9.95 -10.37
CA THR A 60 10.28 10.84 -9.50
C THR A 60 10.22 10.39 -8.04
N ASN A 61 11.06 9.44 -7.62
CA ASN A 61 11.11 8.92 -6.25
C ASN A 61 9.78 8.28 -5.81
N THR A 62 9.09 7.56 -6.71
CA THR A 62 7.90 6.77 -6.41
C THR A 62 8.02 5.36 -7.00
N PHE A 63 7.30 4.40 -6.42
CA PHE A 63 7.17 3.07 -7.02
C PHE A 63 6.08 3.05 -8.09
N ARG A 64 6.32 2.28 -9.15
CA ARG A 64 5.31 1.96 -10.17
C ARG A 64 5.37 0.49 -10.54
N LEU A 65 4.28 -0.01 -11.10
CA LEU A 65 4.28 -1.33 -11.73
C LEU A 65 5.17 -1.29 -12.99
N ALA A 66 5.93 -2.36 -13.20
CA ALA A 66 6.93 -2.44 -14.27
C ALA A 66 6.31 -2.37 -15.68
N HIS A 67 5.07 -2.86 -15.84
CA HIS A 67 4.37 -2.86 -17.12
C HIS A 67 2.84 -2.71 -16.93
N PRO A 68 2.11 -2.06 -17.85
CA PRO A 68 0.65 -1.92 -17.77
C PRO A 68 -0.11 -3.26 -17.62
N THR A 69 0.35 -4.33 -18.28
CA THR A 69 -0.29 -5.65 -18.15
C THR A 69 -0.20 -6.24 -16.74
N VAL A 70 0.79 -5.83 -15.93
CA VAL A 70 0.87 -6.21 -14.51
C VAL A 70 -0.29 -5.60 -13.76
N ARG A 71 -0.63 -4.34 -14.05
CA ARG A 71 -1.80 -3.66 -13.46
C ARG A 71 -3.07 -4.39 -13.85
N GLU A 72 -3.26 -4.67 -15.14
CA GLU A 72 -4.43 -5.40 -15.64
C GLU A 72 -4.58 -6.77 -14.97
N TYR A 73 -3.48 -7.51 -14.83
CA TYR A 73 -3.47 -8.80 -14.15
C TYR A 73 -3.84 -8.67 -12.66
N LEU A 74 -3.19 -7.76 -11.94
CA LEU A 74 -3.46 -7.58 -10.51
C LEU A 74 -4.91 -7.10 -10.28
N GLU A 75 -5.38 -6.17 -11.10
CA GLU A 75 -6.78 -5.74 -11.07
C GLU A 75 -7.70 -6.91 -11.42
N SER A 76 -7.36 -7.80 -12.36
CA SER A 76 -8.18 -8.99 -12.68
C SER A 76 -8.32 -9.98 -11.51
N ALA A 77 -7.34 -10.04 -10.60
CA ALA A 77 -7.29 -11.02 -9.53
C ALA A 77 -8.09 -10.58 -8.28
N GLU A 78 -9.06 -11.40 -7.86
CA GLU A 78 -9.96 -11.11 -6.73
C GLU A 78 -9.22 -10.77 -5.43
N ILE A 79 -8.08 -11.41 -5.18
CA ILE A 79 -7.28 -11.19 -3.97
C ILE A 79 -6.76 -9.76 -3.83
N TYR A 80 -6.69 -8.98 -4.92
CA TYR A 80 -6.25 -7.58 -4.92
C TYR A 80 -7.41 -6.59 -5.06
N ARG A 81 -8.62 -7.07 -5.39
CA ARG A 81 -9.89 -6.32 -5.32
C ARG A 81 -10.64 -6.49 -4.01
N ASP A 82 -10.10 -7.27 -3.09
CA ASP A 82 -10.76 -7.64 -1.85
C ASP A 82 -10.94 -6.44 -0.90
N LYS A 83 -12.03 -6.44 -0.15
CA LYS A 83 -12.29 -5.51 0.95
C LYS A 83 -11.18 -5.55 2.00
N GLU A 84 -10.46 -6.66 2.11
CA GLU A 84 -9.26 -6.78 2.94
C GLU A 84 -8.20 -5.73 2.58
N ALA A 85 -8.02 -5.40 1.30
CA ALA A 85 -7.07 -4.39 0.84
C ALA A 85 -7.48 -2.99 1.29
N CYS A 86 -8.73 -2.61 1.01
CA CYS A 86 -9.30 -1.33 1.45
C CYS A 86 -9.27 -1.21 2.98
N TYR A 87 -9.62 -2.28 3.69
CA TYR A 87 -9.68 -2.29 5.15
C TYR A 87 -8.29 -2.11 5.74
N SER A 88 -7.29 -2.81 5.22
CA SER A 88 -5.91 -2.65 5.66
C SER A 88 -5.41 -1.23 5.43
N MET A 89 -5.64 -0.65 4.25
CA MET A 89 -5.22 0.73 3.96
C MET A 89 -5.91 1.75 4.88
N ALA A 90 -7.23 1.63 5.06
CA ALA A 90 -8.01 2.48 5.95
C ALA A 90 -7.50 2.39 7.40
N LEU A 91 -7.31 1.16 7.90
CA LEU A 91 -6.79 0.90 9.25
C LEU A 91 -5.40 1.50 9.45
N ARG A 92 -4.50 1.40 8.46
CA ARG A 92 -3.15 1.98 8.56
C ARG A 92 -3.15 3.50 8.50
N CYS A 93 -4.02 4.10 7.69
CA CYS A 93 -4.16 5.55 7.71
C CYS A 93 -4.75 6.03 9.05
N LEU A 94 -5.73 5.32 9.61
CA LEU A 94 -6.31 5.64 10.90
C LEU A 94 -5.29 5.53 12.04
N GLY A 95 -4.51 4.44 12.09
CA GLY A 95 -3.46 4.27 13.11
C GLY A 95 -2.41 5.39 13.06
N ALA A 96 -1.97 5.77 11.85
CA ALA A 96 -1.07 6.90 11.68
C ALA A 96 -1.71 8.23 12.15
N TYR A 97 -2.98 8.48 11.80
CA TYR A 97 -3.71 9.67 12.24
C TYR A 97 -3.87 9.75 13.76
N LEU A 98 -4.10 8.62 14.43
CA LEU A 98 -4.24 8.54 15.89
C LEU A 98 -2.90 8.62 16.64
N GLY A 99 -1.78 8.77 15.92
CA GLY A 99 -0.47 8.91 16.53
C GLY A 99 0.07 7.61 17.12
N GLU A 100 -0.34 6.44 16.59
CA GLU A 100 0.27 5.15 16.93
C GLU A 100 1.77 5.10 16.55
N ASP A 101 2.29 6.15 15.89
CA ASP A 101 3.66 6.29 15.42
C ASP A 101 4.23 7.70 15.65
N CYS A 102 5.26 7.81 16.50
CA CYS A 102 5.86 9.07 16.96
C CYS A 102 6.85 9.74 15.96
N GLY A 103 6.72 9.50 14.65
CA GLY A 103 7.63 10.08 13.65
C GLY A 103 6.88 10.99 12.69
N GLU A 104 7.32 12.25 12.56
CA GLU A 104 6.93 13.10 11.43
C GLU A 104 7.36 12.41 10.12
N ASN A 105 6.40 11.85 9.40
CA ASN A 105 6.62 11.21 8.10
C ASN A 105 5.57 11.75 7.11
N GLY A 106 5.94 11.89 5.84
CA GLY A 106 5.02 12.36 4.78
C GLY A 106 3.79 11.45 4.66
N PHE A 107 3.91 10.19 5.12
CA PHE A 107 2.79 9.27 5.28
C PHE A 107 1.70 9.77 6.23
N LEU A 108 2.03 10.43 7.36
CA LEU A 108 1.03 11.02 8.26
C LEU A 108 0.17 12.04 7.51
N LYS A 109 0.81 12.90 6.70
CA LYS A 109 0.09 13.89 5.87
C LYS A 109 -0.84 13.19 4.87
N TYR A 110 -0.38 12.11 4.23
CA TYR A 110 -1.25 11.32 3.36
C TYR A 110 -2.43 10.74 4.15
N ALA A 111 -2.15 10.07 5.26
CA ALA A 111 -3.13 9.42 6.11
C ALA A 111 -4.22 10.40 6.57
N THR A 112 -3.85 11.56 7.12
CA THR A 112 -4.78 12.60 7.56
C THR A 112 -5.72 13.07 6.46
N ASN A 113 -5.25 13.17 5.21
CA ASN A 113 -6.06 13.66 4.10
C ASN A 113 -6.94 12.59 3.45
N TYR A 114 -6.50 11.32 3.45
CA TYR A 114 -7.13 10.27 2.64
C TYR A 114 -7.72 9.11 3.45
N TRP A 115 -7.54 9.05 4.77
CA TRP A 115 -8.20 8.02 5.59
C TRP A 115 -9.73 8.01 5.45
N PRO A 116 -10.47 9.15 5.32
CA PRO A 116 -11.92 9.11 5.15
C PRO A 116 -12.31 8.48 3.82
N SER A 117 -11.60 8.83 2.74
CA SER A 117 -11.85 8.27 1.40
C SER A 117 -11.62 6.75 1.37
N HIS A 118 -10.58 6.26 2.05
CA HIS A 118 -10.36 4.81 2.19
C HIS A 118 -11.45 4.11 3.00
N VAL A 119 -12.07 4.79 3.97
CA VAL A 119 -13.23 4.25 4.72
C VAL A 119 -14.49 4.25 3.87
N GLU A 120 -14.72 5.29 3.04
CA GLU A 120 -15.85 5.33 2.10
C GLU A 120 -15.80 4.17 1.10
N ASP A 121 -14.61 3.83 0.60
CA ASP A 121 -14.41 2.69 -0.30
C ASP A 121 -14.79 1.34 0.34
N LEU A 122 -14.81 1.23 1.68
CA LEU A 122 -15.31 0.04 2.38
C LEU A 122 -16.82 -0.10 2.27
N GLY A 123 -17.52 1.03 2.26
CA GLY A 123 -18.98 1.12 2.16
C GLY A 123 -19.48 1.02 0.71
N CYS A 124 -18.75 1.60 -0.23
CA CYS A 124 -19.01 1.54 -1.67
C CYS A 124 -18.49 0.24 -2.31
N ALA A 125 -18.96 -0.91 -1.85
CA ALA A 125 -18.90 -2.09 -2.71
C ALA A 125 -19.89 -1.89 -3.88
N PRO A 126 -19.56 -2.30 -5.13
CA PRO A 126 -20.53 -2.28 -6.21
C PRO A 126 -21.74 -3.10 -5.78
N GLN A 127 -22.91 -2.46 -5.70
CA GLN A 127 -24.16 -3.20 -5.70
C GLN A 127 -24.21 -3.93 -7.04
N ARG A 128 -24.12 -5.26 -7.00
CA ARG A 128 -24.27 -6.11 -8.18
C ARG A 128 -25.60 -5.76 -8.86
N ALA A 129 -25.53 -5.29 -10.11
CA ALA A 129 -26.64 -5.29 -11.05
C ALA A 129 -26.86 -6.70 -11.59
#